data_AF-A0A1B9I264-F1
#
_entry.id   AF-A0A1B9I264-F1
#
_cell.length_a   1.000
_cell.length_b   1.000
_cell.length_c   1.000
_cell.angle_alpha   90.00
_cell.angle_beta   90.00
_cell.angle_gamma   90.00
#
_symmetry.space_group_name_H-M   'P 1'
#
loop_
_entity.id
_entity.type
_entity.pdbx_description
1 polymer ?
#
loop_
_entity_poly.entity_id
_entity_poly.type
_entity_poly.pdbx_seq_one_letter_code
_entity_poly.pdbx_strand_id
1 'polypeptide(L)'
;MSRAATLKKWFPAETYPIFGIVGIAVGGAGYYLYRLSQGPEVVWDRHGDWRPWDRISHDTNQKLITVNHEFWEKRKQLVKEQQNQRAVDQI
;
A
#
# COMPACT_ATOMS: atom_id res chain seq x y z
N MET A 1 -16.15 -27.52 -31.90
CA MET A 1 -14.85 -26.82 -31.81
C MET A 1 -14.39 -26.83 -30.36
N SER A 2 -13.09 -27.06 -30.10
CA SER A 2 -12.55 -26.98 -28.74
C SER A 2 -12.60 -25.53 -28.22
N ARG A 3 -12.78 -25.35 -26.91
CA ARG A 3 -12.81 -24.01 -26.28
C ARG A 3 -11.54 -23.20 -26.60
N ALA A 4 -10.39 -23.85 -26.61
CA ALA A 4 -9.11 -23.22 -26.99
C ALA A 4 -9.07 -22.70 -28.43
N ALA A 5 -9.63 -23.45 -29.39
CA ALA A 5 -9.70 -23.01 -30.78
C ALA A 5 -10.63 -21.80 -30.97
N THR A 6 -11.67 -21.71 -30.15
CA THR A 6 -12.60 -20.56 -30.14
C THR A 6 -11.89 -19.32 -29.58
N LEU A 7 -11.15 -19.43 -28.48
CA LEU A 7 -10.40 -18.31 -27.90
C LEU A 7 -9.35 -17.75 -28.85
N LYS A 8 -8.60 -18.61 -29.57
CA LYS A 8 -7.60 -18.18 -30.55
C LYS A 8 -8.19 -17.42 -31.75
N LYS A 9 -9.45 -17.71 -32.12
CA LYS A 9 -10.16 -16.99 -33.19
C LYS A 9 -10.61 -15.59 -32.76
N TRP A 10 -11.03 -15.43 -31.50
CA TRP A 10 -11.60 -14.19 -30.98
C TRP A 10 -10.56 -13.25 -30.36
N PHE A 11 -9.41 -13.77 -29.92
CA PHE A 11 -8.30 -12.99 -29.38
C PHE A 11 -7.04 -13.19 -30.22
N PRO A 12 -6.84 -12.37 -31.28
CA PRO A 12 -5.61 -12.39 -32.05
C PRO A 12 -4.43 -11.97 -31.17
N ALA A 13 -3.24 -12.50 -31.48
CA ALA A 13 -2.05 -12.32 -30.65
C ALA A 13 -1.60 -10.85 -30.51
N GLU A 14 -1.98 -10.02 -31.48
CA GLU A 14 -1.66 -8.59 -31.52
C GLU A 14 -2.44 -7.78 -30.48
N THR A 15 -3.55 -8.30 -29.95
CA THR A 15 -4.38 -7.58 -28.97
C THR A 15 -3.89 -7.76 -27.52
N TYR A 16 -3.06 -8.78 -27.24
CA TYR A 16 -2.47 -8.98 -25.92
C TYR A 16 -1.75 -7.75 -25.34
N PRO A 17 -0.86 -7.04 -26.07
CA PRO A 17 -0.21 -5.85 -25.53
C PRO A 17 -1.18 -4.72 -25.18
N ILE A 18 -2.24 -4.54 -25.98
CA ILE A 18 -3.26 -3.50 -25.74
C ILE A 18 -4.01 -3.80 -24.43
N PHE A 19 -4.48 -5.03 -24.26
CA PHE A 19 -5.15 -5.44 -23.01
C PHE A 19 -4.21 -5.38 -21.80
N GLY A 20 -2.93 -5.69 -21.98
CA GLY A 20 -1.92 -5.56 -20.93
C GLY A 20 -1.77 -4.12 -20.45
N ILE A 21 -1.55 -3.18 -21.37
CA ILE A 21 -1.35 -1.76 -21.03
C ILE A 21 -2.63 -1.15 -20.45
N VAL A 22 -3.79 -1.40 -21.06
CA VAL A 22 -5.07 -0.89 -20.57
C VAL A 22 -5.41 -1.49 -19.21
N GLY A 23 -5.18 -2.78 -19.02
CA GLY A 23 -5.37 -3.45 -17.72
C GLY A 23 -4.50 -2.84 -16.63
N ILE A 24 -3.23 -2.56 -16.91
CA ILE A 24 -2.33 -1.87 -15.98
C ILE A 24 -2.80 -0.43 -15.72
N ALA A 25 -3.26 0.29 -16.74
CA ALA A 25 -3.72 1.67 -16.59
C ALA A 25 -4.97 1.75 -15.70
N VAL A 26 -5.99 0.94 -15.99
CA VAL A 26 -7.24 0.90 -15.20
C VAL A 26 -6.98 0.36 -13.80
N GLY A 27 -6.17 -0.69 -13.67
CA GLY A 27 -5.77 -1.24 -12.38
C GLY A 27 -4.97 -0.25 -11.53
N GLY A 28 -4.02 0.46 -12.14
CA GLY A 28 -3.21 1.49 -11.48
C GLY A 28 -4.04 2.70 -11.05
N ALA A 29 -4.96 3.16 -11.89
CA ALA A 29 -5.90 4.23 -11.55
C ALA A 29 -6.85 3.82 -10.42
N GLY A 30 -7.41 2.61 -10.49
CA GLY A 30 -8.27 2.06 -9.44
C GLY A 30 -7.53 1.92 -8.11
N TYR A 31 -6.30 1.41 -8.12
CA TYR A 31 -5.45 1.32 -6.94
C TYR A 31 -5.11 2.71 -6.37
N TYR A 32 -4.83 3.70 -7.23
CA TYR A 32 -4.57 5.07 -6.81
C TYR A 32 -5.80 5.71 -6.15
N LEU A 33 -7.00 5.50 -6.68
CA LEU A 33 -8.23 6.01 -6.07
C LEU A 33 -8.53 5.31 -4.75
N TYR A 34 -8.34 3.99 -4.70
CA TYR A 34 -8.49 3.21 -3.46
C TYR A 34 -7.57 3.72 -2.35
N ARG A 35 -6.28 3.93 -2.65
CA ARG A 35 -5.33 4.42 -1.63
C ARG A 35 -5.68 5.86 -1.17
N LEU A 36 -6.14 6.72 -2.08
CA LEU A 36 -6.54 8.09 -1.75
C LEU A 36 -7.77 8.10 -0.85
N SER A 37 -8.68 7.14 -1.06
CA SER A 37 -9.84 6.98 -0.21
C SER A 37 -9.52 6.60 1.24
N GLN A 38 -8.31 6.12 1.53
CA GLN A 38 -7.88 5.76 2.89
C GLN A 38 -7.18 6.91 3.63
N GLY A 39 -7.23 8.13 3.08
CA GLY A 39 -6.65 9.31 3.72
C GLY A 39 -7.40 9.72 5.01
N PRO A 40 -6.75 10.48 5.91
CA PRO A 40 -7.34 10.94 7.17
C PRO A 40 -8.56 11.85 7.01
N GLU A 41 -8.75 12.43 5.82
CA GLU A 41 -9.90 13.23 5.44
C GLU A 41 -11.15 12.41 5.09
N VAL A 42 -11.03 11.10 4.90
CA VAL A 42 -12.14 10.22 4.48
C VAL A 42 -12.44 9.18 5.55
N VAL A 43 -13.64 9.22 6.12
CA VAL A 43 -14.13 8.25 7.12
C VAL A 43 -15.13 7.29 6.47
N TRP A 44 -14.70 6.04 6.27
CA TRP A 44 -15.53 4.95 5.72
C TRP A 44 -16.36 4.24 6.79
N ASP A 45 -15.74 3.92 7.92
CA ASP A 45 -16.40 3.27 9.06
C ASP A 45 -16.68 4.31 10.15
N ARG A 46 -17.96 4.42 10.55
CA ARG A 46 -18.42 5.34 11.60
C ARG A 46 -18.80 4.62 12.90
N HIS A 47 -18.83 3.29 12.90
CA HIS A 47 -19.24 2.49 14.05
C HIS A 47 -18.08 1.77 14.73
N GLY A 48 -17.01 1.47 13.98
CA GLY A 48 -15.77 0.91 14.52
C GLY A 48 -14.66 1.95 14.74
N ASP A 49 -13.45 1.56 14.37
CA ASP A 49 -12.29 2.45 14.42
C ASP A 49 -12.29 3.41 13.22
N TRP A 50 -12.86 4.58 13.45
CA TRP A 50 -13.05 5.62 12.47
C TRP A 50 -11.80 6.47 12.18
N ARG A 51 -10.70 6.29 12.95
CA ARG A 51 -9.41 6.96 12.75
C ARG A 51 -8.25 5.99 12.72
N PRO A 52 -8.13 5.16 11.67
CA PRO A 52 -7.05 4.19 11.55
C PRO A 52 -5.64 4.82 11.57
N TRP A 53 -5.51 6.11 11.25
CA TRP A 53 -4.25 6.86 11.30
C TRP A 53 -3.75 7.15 12.72
N ASP A 54 -4.61 7.11 13.74
CA ASP A 54 -4.20 7.32 15.14
C ASP A 54 -3.28 6.19 15.65
N ARG A 55 -3.26 5.03 14.98
CA ARG A 55 -2.38 3.90 15.31
C ARG A 55 -0.96 4.03 14.76
N ILE A 56 -0.70 5.02 13.89
CA ILE A 56 0.59 5.16 13.24
C ILE A 56 1.54 5.92 14.18
N SER A 57 2.58 5.24 14.65
CA SER A 57 3.61 5.87 15.48
C SER A 57 4.50 6.79 14.65
N HIS A 58 5.05 7.84 15.28
CA HIS A 58 5.85 8.89 14.63
C HIS A 58 7.16 8.41 13.99
N ASP A 59 7.59 7.19 14.29
CA ASP A 59 8.76 6.51 13.73
C ASP A 59 8.44 5.70 12.47
N THR A 60 7.16 5.56 12.12
CA THR A 60 6.71 4.83 10.93
C THR A 60 6.73 5.74 9.70
N ASN A 61 7.32 5.24 8.62
CA ASN A 61 7.31 5.93 7.34
C ASN A 61 5.96 5.79 6.64
N GLN A 62 5.27 6.90 6.42
CA GLN A 62 3.97 6.95 5.75
C GLN A 62 4.08 7.14 4.23
N LYS A 63 5.27 7.36 3.70
CA LYS A 63 5.49 7.60 2.27
C LYS A 63 5.45 6.27 1.52
N LEU A 64 4.84 6.28 0.34
CA LEU A 64 4.79 5.12 -0.54
C LEU A 64 6.20 4.63 -0.96
N ILE A 65 7.11 5.57 -1.19
CA ILE A 65 8.50 5.29 -1.55
C ILE A 65 9.40 6.20 -0.72
N THR A 66 10.46 5.62 -0.17
CA THR A 66 11.52 6.36 0.49
C THR A 66 12.83 6.12 -0.24
N VAL A 67 13.53 7.19 -0.58
CA VAL A 67 14.85 7.10 -1.21
C VAL A 67 15.95 6.89 -0.15
N ASN A 68 15.69 7.32 1.08
CA ASN A 68 16.60 7.15 2.22
C ASN A 68 16.02 6.15 3.21
N HIS A 69 16.34 4.88 3.05
CA HIS A 69 15.88 3.81 3.95
C HIS A 69 16.61 3.86 5.30
N GLU A 70 17.91 4.17 5.29
CA GLU A 70 18.75 4.16 6.49
C GLU A 70 18.26 5.11 7.58
N PHE A 71 17.71 6.27 7.20
CA PHE A 71 17.14 7.22 8.14
C PHE A 71 16.02 6.61 8.99
N TRP A 72 15.13 5.84 8.37
CA TRP A 72 13.98 5.24 9.07
C TRP A 72 14.39 4.06 9.93
N GLU A 73 15.36 3.26 9.48
CA GLU A 73 15.90 2.16 10.28
C GLU A 73 16.62 2.67 11.53
N LYS A 74 17.44 3.73 11.41
CA LYS A 74 18.08 4.37 12.57
C LYS A 74 17.04 4.89 13.56
N ARG A 75 15.96 5.52 13.07
CA ARG A 75 14.91 6.07 13.94
C ARG A 75 14.17 4.97 14.73
N LYS A 76 13.89 3.82 14.10
CA LYS A 76 13.29 2.66 14.78
C LYS A 76 14.22 2.12 15.89
N GLN A 77 15.52 2.05 15.64
CA GLN A 77 16.51 1.61 16.63
C GLN A 77 16.54 2.54 17.85
N LEU A 78 16.60 3.86 17.62
CA LEU A 78 16.60 4.86 18.69
C LEU A 78 15.35 4.76 19.58
N VAL A 79 14.17 4.55 18.99
CA VAL A 79 12.93 4.39 19.77
C VAL A 79 12.97 3.12 20.63
N LYS A 80 13.47 2.01 20.08
CA LYS A 80 13.62 0.75 20.81
C LYS A 80 14.59 0.87 21.98
N GLU A 81 15.69 1.60 21.80
CA GLU A 81 16.67 1.87 22.87
C GLU A 81 16.08 2.74 23.98
N GLN A 82 15.36 3.81 23.62
CA GLN A 82 14.67 4.66 24.60
C GLN A 82 13.62 3.87 25.41
N GLN A 83 12.88 2.97 24.76
CA GLN A 83 11.92 2.10 25.45
C GLN A 83 12.63 1.16 26.43
N ASN A 84 13.78 0.59 26.05
CA ASN A 84 14.56 -0.26 26.92
C ASN A 84 15.11 0.50 28.14
N GLN A 85 15.62 1.71 27.95
CA GLN A 85 16.11 2.57 29.05
C GLN A 85 14.99 2.88 30.04
N ARG A 86 13.81 3.30 29.55
CA ARG A 86 12.63 3.56 30.40
C ARG A 86 12.20 2.32 31.19
N ALA A 87 12.33 1.12 30.62
CA ALA A 87 12.02 -0.11 31.32
C ALA A 87 13.05 -0.43 32.42
N VAL A 88 14.33 -0.13 32.19
CA VAL A 88 15.39 -0.27 33.20
C VAL A 88 15.21 0.74 34.34
N ASP A 89 14.85 1.99 34.02
CA ASP A 89 14.62 3.05 35.03
C ASP A 89 13.39 2.79 35.93
N GLN A 90 12.50 1.87 35.54
CA GLN A 90 11.30 1.48 36.29
C GLN A 90 11.51 0.31 37.27
N ILE A 91 12.69 -0.32 37.26
CA ILE A 91 13.08 -1.44 38.14
C ILE A 91 13.91 -0.91 39.30
#